data_AF-U4Q5W7-F1
#
_entry.id   AF-U4Q5W7-F1
#
_cell.length_a   1.000
_cell.length_b   1.000
_cell.length_c   1.000
_cell.angle_alpha   90.00
_cell.angle_beta   90.00
_cell.angle_gamma   90.00
#
_symmetry.space_group_name_H-M   'P 1'
#
loop_
_entity.id
_entity.type
_entity.pdbx_description
1 polymer ?
#
loop_
_entity_poly.entity_id
_entity_poly.type
_entity_poly.pdbx_seq_one_letter_code
_entity_poly.pdbx_strand_id
1 'polypeptide(L)'
;MFGHNNERKEALQYARSLSAHISYVSEAWERRLGEERQSEQWQREQRDVIEVPSLTPRSAEILAQVEKMPVETRSKFIKELRSSPEGRTALDEARLVAEALTRRFGSSDPRRFAEELETRPELTKHAEQVEAIARMVHRTRHAELSHDYALRRQLNRSRGLGLSR
;
A
#
# COMPACT_ATOMS: atom_id res chain seq x y z
N MET A 1 -68.98 11.28 27.31
CA MET A 1 -67.62 11.31 27.92
C MET A 1 -67.00 9.93 27.72
N PHE A 2 -65.70 9.86 27.40
CA PHE A 2 -64.90 8.67 27.01
C PHE A 2 -64.71 8.48 25.49
N GLY A 3 -63.90 9.35 24.88
CA GLY A 3 -63.38 9.19 23.52
C GLY A 3 -62.13 8.28 23.44
N HIS A 4 -62.05 7.50 22.36
CA HIS A 4 -60.89 6.85 21.72
C HIS A 4 -59.78 6.22 22.60
N ASN A 5 -60.07 5.07 23.21
CA ASN A 5 -59.06 4.22 23.87
C ASN A 5 -58.24 3.36 22.89
N ASN A 6 -58.80 2.99 21.72
CA ASN A 6 -58.08 2.17 20.73
C ASN A 6 -56.97 2.94 20.02
N GLU A 7 -57.24 4.15 19.52
CA GLU A 7 -56.23 5.01 18.88
C GLU A 7 -55.04 5.29 19.81
N ARG A 8 -55.30 5.46 21.12
CA ARG A 8 -54.24 5.64 22.13
C ARG A 8 -53.40 4.38 22.33
N LYS A 9 -54.02 3.19 22.32
CA LYS A 9 -53.31 1.90 22.40
C LYS A 9 -52.48 1.66 21.15
N GLU A 10 -53.01 1.94 19.97
CA GLU A 10 -52.30 1.82 18.70
C GLU A 10 -51.11 2.79 18.65
N ALA A 11 -51.30 4.06 19.00
CA ALA A 11 -50.21 5.04 19.09
C ALA A 11 -49.11 4.60 20.07
N LEU A 12 -49.48 4.01 21.22
CA LEU A 12 -48.51 3.45 22.17
C LEU A 12 -47.75 2.24 21.60
N GLN A 13 -48.40 1.36 20.86
CA GLN A 13 -47.75 0.22 20.21
C GLN A 13 -46.79 0.68 19.11
N TYR A 14 -47.22 1.63 18.27
CA TYR A 14 -46.37 2.24 17.25
C TYR A 14 -45.16 2.94 17.88
N ALA A 15 -45.36 3.76 18.92
CA ALA A 15 -44.26 4.43 19.62
C ALA A 15 -43.25 3.44 20.23
N ARG A 16 -43.71 2.33 20.81
CA ARG A 16 -42.83 1.26 21.32
C ARG A 16 -42.05 0.58 20.20
N SER A 17 -42.71 0.23 19.10
CA SER A 17 -42.06 -0.40 17.95
C SER A 17 -41.01 0.51 17.31
N LEU A 18 -41.31 1.81 17.21
CA LEU A 18 -40.40 2.82 16.71
C LEU A 18 -39.22 3.01 17.66
N SER A 19 -39.46 3.11 18.97
CA SER A 19 -38.40 3.22 19.98
C SER A 19 -37.47 2.01 19.93
N ALA A 20 -38.01 0.79 19.82
CA ALA A 20 -37.21 -0.42 19.70
C ALA A 20 -36.38 -0.43 18.40
N HIS A 21 -36.95 0.04 17.29
CA HIS A 21 -36.24 0.15 16.03
C HIS A 21 -35.11 1.20 16.10
N ILE A 22 -35.37 2.36 16.70
CA ILE A 22 -34.35 3.41 16.91
C ILE A 22 -33.22 2.87 17.78
N SER A 23 -33.53 2.21 18.90
CA SER A 23 -32.50 1.59 19.75
C SER A 23 -31.66 0.57 18.98
N TYR A 24 -32.29 -0.34 18.24
CA TYR A 24 -31.59 -1.34 17.44
C TYR A 24 -30.69 -0.71 16.36
N VAL A 25 -31.20 0.30 15.66
CA VAL A 25 -30.42 1.01 14.64
C VAL A 25 -29.24 1.72 15.32
N SER A 26 -29.46 2.46 16.40
CA SER A 26 -28.39 3.13 17.16
C SER A 26 -27.29 2.16 17.61
N GLU A 27 -27.65 0.99 18.17
CA GLU A 27 -26.68 -0.05 18.54
C GLU A 27 -25.90 -0.58 17.33
N ALA A 28 -26.54 -0.68 16.16
CA ALA A 28 -25.88 -1.09 14.94
C ALA A 28 -24.88 -0.05 14.43
N TRP A 29 -25.21 1.24 14.51
CA TRP A 29 -24.28 2.33 14.20
C TRP A 29 -23.12 2.38 15.18
N GLU A 30 -23.37 2.25 16.48
CA GLU A 30 -22.33 2.24 17.52
C GLU A 30 -21.33 1.10 17.32
N ARG A 31 -21.82 -0.10 16.95
CA ARG A 31 -20.95 -1.25 16.66
C ARG A 31 -20.06 -0.99 15.45
N ARG A 32 -20.62 -0.51 14.34
CA ARG A 32 -19.84 -0.18 13.14
C ARG A 32 -18.82 0.92 13.41
N LEU A 33 -19.21 1.95 14.16
CA LEU A 33 -18.30 3.03 14.54
C LEU A 33 -17.18 2.50 15.46
N GLY A 34 -17.48 1.55 16.35
CA GLY A 34 -16.49 0.87 17.17
C GLY A 34 -15.51 0.04 16.35
N GLU A 35 -15.99 -0.73 15.38
CA GLU A 35 -15.18 -1.52 14.45
C GLU A 35 -14.26 -0.63 13.60
N GLU A 36 -14.78 0.48 13.06
CA GLU A 36 -13.97 1.44 12.31
C GLU A 36 -12.88 2.09 13.17
N ARG A 37 -13.23 2.53 14.39
CA ARG A 37 -12.23 3.08 15.34
C ARG A 37 -11.16 2.07 15.71
N GLN A 38 -11.51 0.81 15.96
CA GLN A 38 -10.52 -0.22 16.26
C GLN A 38 -9.62 -0.52 15.07
N SER A 39 -10.18 -0.57 13.86
CA SER A 39 -9.41 -0.73 12.63
C SER A 39 -8.45 0.44 12.41
N GLU A 40 -8.92 1.67 12.61
CA GLU A 40 -8.10 2.89 12.48
C GLU A 40 -7.00 2.94 13.54
N GLN A 41 -7.33 2.62 14.79
CA GLN A 41 -6.37 2.55 15.87
C GLN A 41 -5.30 1.48 15.62
N TRP A 42 -5.69 0.29 15.13
CA TRP A 42 -4.73 -0.74 14.74
C TRP A 42 -3.80 -0.27 13.62
N GLN A 43 -4.32 0.47 12.62
CA GLN A 43 -3.49 1.04 11.55
C GLN A 43 -2.47 2.03 12.13
N ARG A 44 -2.87 2.89 13.07
CA ARG A 44 -1.93 3.80 13.74
C ARG A 44 -0.87 3.04 14.53
N GLU A 45 -1.28 2.09 15.37
CA GLU A 45 -0.37 1.37 16.25
C GLU A 45 0.61 0.47 15.50
N GLN A 46 0.18 -0.14 14.39
CA GLN A 46 1.00 -1.12 13.67
C GLN A 46 1.71 -0.56 12.45
N ARG A 47 1.15 0.45 11.76
CA ARG A 47 1.69 0.95 10.48
C ARG A 47 2.29 2.34 10.57
N ASP A 48 1.73 3.23 11.39
CA ASP A 48 2.26 4.61 11.48
C ASP A 48 3.61 4.67 12.21
N VAL A 49 3.90 3.69 13.05
CA VAL A 49 5.20 3.51 13.73
C VAL A 49 6.34 3.15 12.76
N ILE A 50 6.01 2.71 11.54
CA ILE A 50 7.02 2.25 10.59
C ILE A 50 7.69 3.45 9.93
N GLU A 51 8.90 3.77 10.40
CA GLU A 51 9.77 4.73 9.75
C GLU A 51 10.21 4.20 8.37
N VAL A 52 10.04 5.02 7.34
CA VAL A 52 10.54 4.71 5.99
C VAL A 52 11.96 5.24 5.92
N PRO A 53 12.98 4.38 5.77
CA PRO A 53 14.36 4.84 5.68
C PRO A 53 14.55 5.70 4.44
N SER A 54 15.40 6.72 4.54
CA SER A 54 15.82 7.50 3.39
C SER A 54 16.88 6.74 2.59
N LEU A 55 16.91 6.96 1.27
CA LEU A 55 18.00 6.49 0.43
C LEU A 55 19.26 7.31 0.71
N THR A 56 20.44 6.68 0.63
CA THR A 56 21.67 7.47 0.61
C THR A 56 21.71 8.34 -0.66
N PRO A 57 22.36 9.52 -0.64
CA PRO A 57 22.42 10.40 -1.82
C PRO A 57 22.96 9.68 -3.05
N ARG A 58 23.97 8.82 -2.86
CA ARG A 58 24.58 8.04 -3.94
C ARG A 58 23.63 7.00 -4.52
N SER A 59 22.90 6.27 -3.67
CA SER A 59 21.87 5.33 -4.14
C SER A 59 20.74 6.04 -4.86
N ALA A 60 20.29 7.19 -4.36
CA ALA A 60 19.25 7.99 -5.00
C ALA A 60 19.66 8.43 -6.42
N GLU A 61 20.90 8.88 -6.62
CA GLU A 61 21.43 9.22 -7.95
C GLU A 61 21.42 8.02 -8.91
N ILE A 62 21.85 6.85 -8.44
CA ILE A 62 21.88 5.62 -9.24
C ILE A 62 20.47 5.21 -9.64
N LEU A 63 19.52 5.20 -8.69
CA LEU A 63 18.14 4.81 -8.94
C LEU A 63 17.40 5.83 -9.81
N ALA A 64 17.73 7.12 -9.71
CA ALA A 64 17.20 8.16 -10.60
C ALA A 64 17.60 7.93 -12.07
N GLN A 65 18.78 7.34 -12.33
CA GLN A 65 19.18 6.95 -13.68
C GLN A 65 18.31 5.80 -14.19
N VAL A 66 18.03 4.79 -13.36
CA VAL A 66 17.11 3.67 -13.72
C VAL A 66 15.73 4.21 -14.08
N GLU A 67 15.23 5.19 -13.32
CA GLU A 67 13.92 5.80 -13.54
C GLU A 67 13.81 6.46 -14.93
N LYS A 68 14.85 7.19 -15.35
CA LYS A 68 14.89 7.94 -16.60
C LYS A 68 15.12 7.05 -17.83
N MET A 69 15.60 5.82 -17.64
CA MET A 69 15.86 4.91 -18.75
C MET A 69 14.58 4.32 -19.37
N PRO A 70 14.57 4.08 -20.69
CA PRO A 70 13.53 3.28 -21.34
C PRO A 70 13.41 1.87 -20.77
N VAL A 71 12.20 1.31 -20.74
CA VAL A 71 11.91 -0.01 -20.15
C VAL A 71 12.80 -1.12 -20.75
N GLU A 72 13.05 -1.06 -22.06
CA GLU A 72 13.83 -2.06 -22.79
C GLU A 72 15.30 -2.14 -22.33
N THR A 73 15.90 -1.00 -21.97
CA THR A 73 17.32 -0.93 -21.57
C THR A 73 17.52 -1.13 -20.08
N ARG A 74 16.48 -0.90 -19.25
CA ARG A 74 16.57 -1.07 -17.79
C ARG A 74 17.06 -2.46 -17.41
N SER A 75 16.61 -3.51 -18.09
CA SER A 75 17.02 -4.89 -17.78
C SER A 75 18.54 -5.12 -17.92
N LYS A 76 19.19 -4.45 -18.87
CA LYS A 76 20.66 -4.48 -19.05
C LYS A 76 21.35 -3.66 -17.97
N PHE A 77 20.82 -2.48 -17.67
CA PHE A 77 21.38 -1.60 -16.65
C PHE A 77 21.30 -2.22 -15.24
N ILE A 78 20.20 -2.90 -14.89
CA ILE A 78 20.11 -3.67 -13.65
C ILE A 78 21.20 -4.74 -13.56
N LYS A 79 21.51 -5.41 -14.67
CA LYS A 79 22.60 -6.39 -14.71
C LYS A 79 23.95 -5.74 -14.42
N GLU A 80 24.20 -4.56 -14.96
CA GLU A 80 25.42 -3.76 -14.68
C GLU A 80 25.48 -3.30 -13.21
N LEU A 81 24.37 -2.85 -12.65
CA LEU A 81 24.28 -2.48 -11.23
C LEU A 81 24.58 -3.67 -10.31
N ARG A 82 24.12 -4.88 -10.66
CA ARG A 82 24.45 -6.11 -9.92
C ARG A 82 25.93 -6.52 -10.07
N SER A 83 26.66 -5.96 -11.03
CA SER A 83 28.10 -6.20 -11.20
C SER A 83 28.98 -5.22 -10.42
N SER A 84 28.48 -4.04 -10.07
CA SER A 84 29.18 -3.06 -9.21
C SER A 84 28.82 -3.25 -7.73
N PRO A 85 29.76 -3.02 -6.80
CA PRO A 85 29.46 -3.01 -5.37
C PRO A 85 28.50 -1.86 -4.99
N GLU A 86 28.67 -0.66 -5.56
CA GLU A 86 27.76 0.47 -5.27
C GLU A 86 26.36 0.22 -5.83
N GLY A 87 26.27 -0.41 -7.00
CA GLY A 87 24.99 -0.77 -7.60
C GLY A 87 24.23 -1.80 -6.76
N ARG A 88 24.91 -2.79 -6.19
CA ARG A 88 24.29 -3.75 -5.24
C ARG A 88 23.76 -3.05 -3.99
N THR A 89 24.54 -2.17 -3.38
CA THR A 89 24.10 -1.39 -2.22
C THR A 89 22.86 -0.56 -2.54
N ALA A 90 22.82 0.10 -3.70
CA ALA A 90 21.66 0.89 -4.12
C ALA A 90 20.40 0.02 -4.31
N LEU A 91 20.54 -1.20 -4.83
CA LEU A 91 19.44 -2.16 -4.99
C LEU A 91 18.95 -2.69 -3.64
N ASP A 92 19.86 -2.99 -2.72
CA ASP A 92 19.52 -3.46 -1.37
C ASP A 92 18.83 -2.37 -0.55
N GLU A 93 19.32 -1.12 -0.61
CA GLU A 93 18.64 0.04 -0.01
C GLU A 93 17.25 0.24 -0.60
N ALA A 94 17.11 0.18 -1.94
CA ALA A 94 15.80 0.27 -2.59
C ALA A 94 14.85 -0.82 -2.12
N ARG A 95 15.36 -2.04 -1.90
CA ARG A 95 14.57 -3.15 -1.37
C ARG A 95 14.06 -2.87 0.04
N LEU A 96 14.91 -2.37 0.93
CA LEU A 96 14.54 -2.02 2.30
C LEU A 96 13.47 -0.93 2.33
N VAL A 97 13.63 0.12 1.51
CA VAL A 97 12.65 1.20 1.38
C VAL A 97 11.32 0.66 0.86
N ALA A 98 11.33 -0.18 -0.18
CA ALA A 98 10.11 -0.80 -0.70
C ALA A 98 9.39 -1.66 0.34
N GLU A 99 10.14 -2.39 1.17
CA GLU A 99 9.56 -3.22 2.24
C GLU A 99 8.96 -2.33 3.34
N ALA A 100 9.63 -1.25 3.73
CA ALA A 100 9.09 -0.28 4.70
C ALA A 100 7.81 0.40 4.17
N LEU A 101 7.82 0.85 2.90
CA LEU A 101 6.63 1.41 2.24
C LEU A 101 5.48 0.41 2.19
N THR A 102 5.76 -0.84 1.84
CA THR A 102 4.73 -1.89 1.78
C THR A 102 4.16 -2.20 3.16
N ARG A 103 4.97 -2.17 4.23
CA ARG A 103 4.45 -2.38 5.59
C ARG A 103 3.62 -1.18 6.07
N ARG A 104 4.04 0.04 5.74
CA ARG A 104 3.36 1.28 6.16
C ARG A 104 2.06 1.54 5.40
N PHE A 105 2.11 1.46 4.08
CA PHE A 105 1.00 1.83 3.18
C PHE A 105 0.31 0.61 2.54
N GLY A 106 0.71 -0.61 2.88
CA GLY A 106 0.23 -1.83 2.22
C GLY A 106 0.76 -2.04 0.79
N SER A 107 1.42 -1.05 0.20
CA SER A 107 2.05 -1.14 -1.12
C SER A 107 3.30 -0.27 -1.24
N SER A 108 4.22 -0.68 -2.11
CA SER A 108 5.35 0.16 -2.54
C SER A 108 5.08 0.92 -3.85
N ASP A 109 3.90 0.73 -4.47
CA ASP A 109 3.50 1.49 -5.65
C ASP A 109 2.97 2.87 -5.23
N PRO A 110 3.64 3.97 -5.60
CA PRO A 110 3.21 5.33 -5.24
C PRO A 110 1.77 5.65 -5.68
N ARG A 111 1.27 5.03 -6.75
CA ARG A 111 -0.10 5.25 -7.24
C ARG A 111 -1.17 4.76 -6.26
N ARG A 112 -0.83 3.81 -5.39
CA ARG A 112 -1.79 3.19 -4.46
C ARG A 112 -1.87 3.91 -3.12
N PHE A 113 -0.88 4.71 -2.76
CA PHE A 113 -0.82 5.40 -1.47
C PHE A 113 -0.67 6.93 -1.59
N ALA A 114 -0.69 7.48 -2.81
CA ALA A 114 -0.70 8.94 -3.02
C ALA A 114 -1.88 9.63 -2.31
N GLU A 115 -3.08 9.03 -2.37
CA GLU A 115 -4.27 9.54 -1.67
C GLU A 115 -4.10 9.50 -0.14
N GLU A 116 -3.45 8.46 0.39
CA GLU A 116 -3.11 8.35 1.82
C GLU A 116 -2.07 9.40 2.26
N LEU A 117 -1.19 9.84 1.36
CA LEU A 117 -0.21 10.91 1.63
C LEU A 117 -0.87 12.31 1.60
N GLU A 118 -1.84 12.53 0.72
CA GLU A 118 -2.58 13.80 0.63
C GLU A 118 -3.51 14.01 1.83
N THR A 119 -4.13 12.95 2.32
CA THR A 119 -5.05 12.99 3.47
C THR A 119 -4.36 13.22 4.82
N ARG A 120 -3.02 13.08 4.88
CA ARG A 120 -2.24 13.17 6.13
C ARG A 120 -1.34 14.41 6.16
N PRO A 121 -1.76 15.50 6.85
CA PRO A 121 -1.06 16.80 6.82
C PRO A 121 0.37 16.76 7.38
N GLU A 122 0.69 15.80 8.25
CA GLU A 122 2.05 15.63 8.79
C GLU A 122 3.03 15.08 7.76
N LEU A 123 2.54 14.28 6.80
CA LEU A 123 3.34 13.68 5.74
C LEU A 123 3.42 14.57 4.50
N THR A 124 2.47 15.49 4.32
CA THR A 124 2.40 16.39 3.15
C THR A 124 3.69 17.19 2.93
N LYS A 125 4.42 17.57 3.99
CA LYS A 125 5.72 18.26 3.88
C LYS A 125 6.83 17.43 3.22
N HIS A 126 6.72 16.10 3.32
CA HIS A 126 7.69 15.16 2.75
C HIS A 126 7.06 14.26 1.66
N ALA A 127 5.79 14.47 1.34
CA ALA A 127 5.02 13.61 0.44
C ALA A 127 5.64 13.57 -0.95
N GLU A 128 6.04 14.72 -1.51
CA GLU A 128 6.70 14.78 -2.81
C GLU A 128 8.02 13.99 -2.84
N GLN A 129 8.81 14.09 -1.77
CA GLN A 129 10.08 13.38 -1.64
C GLN A 129 9.84 11.87 -1.49
N VAL A 130 8.88 11.47 -0.67
CA VAL A 130 8.49 10.05 -0.48
C VAL A 130 7.96 9.47 -1.79
N GLU A 131 7.14 10.22 -2.54
CA GLU A 131 6.59 9.77 -3.81
C GLU A 131 7.70 9.63 -4.87
N ALA A 132 8.63 10.59 -4.95
CA ALA A 132 9.77 10.52 -5.85
C ALA A 132 10.66 9.30 -5.54
N ILE A 133 10.98 9.08 -4.26
CA ILE A 133 11.75 7.91 -3.81
C ILE A 133 11.00 6.62 -4.13
N ALA A 134 9.71 6.54 -3.79
CA ALA A 134 8.89 5.38 -4.07
C ALA A 134 8.81 5.06 -5.56
N ARG A 135 8.72 6.09 -6.42
CA ARG A 135 8.70 5.94 -7.87
C ARG A 135 10.01 5.37 -8.41
N MET A 136 11.15 5.88 -7.95
CA MET A 136 12.48 5.36 -8.29
C MET A 136 12.63 3.89 -7.86
N VAL A 137 12.29 3.61 -6.60
CA VAL A 137 12.36 2.28 -5.99
C VAL A 137 11.44 1.29 -6.70
N HIS A 138 10.18 1.66 -6.94
CA HIS A 138 9.19 0.83 -7.61
C HIS A 138 9.62 0.45 -9.03
N ARG A 139 10.09 1.41 -9.82
CA ARG A 139 10.58 1.16 -11.19
C ARG A 139 11.82 0.27 -11.21
N THR A 140 12.74 0.48 -10.27
CA THR A 140 13.95 -0.34 -10.14
C THR A 140 13.60 -1.78 -9.78
N ARG A 141 12.73 -1.99 -8.78
CA ARG A 141 12.30 -3.32 -8.36
C ARG A 141 11.51 -4.05 -9.46
N HIS A 142 10.66 -3.33 -10.20
CA HIS A 142 10.00 -3.91 -11.37
C HIS A 142 10.99 -4.34 -12.46
N ALA A 143 12.04 -3.55 -12.71
CA ALA A 143 13.08 -3.92 -13.68
C ALA A 143 13.86 -5.15 -13.21
N GLU A 144 14.21 -5.24 -11.93
CA GLU A 144 14.85 -6.43 -11.35
C GLU A 144 13.99 -7.69 -11.49
N LEU A 145 12.72 -7.62 -11.07
CA LEU A 145 11.81 -8.76 -11.16
C LEU A 145 11.57 -9.19 -12.61
N SER A 146 11.48 -8.23 -13.53
CA SER A 146 11.34 -8.51 -14.96
C SER A 146 12.57 -9.19 -15.52
N HIS A 147 13.77 -8.75 -15.11
CA HIS A 147 15.04 -9.38 -15.47
C HIS A 147 15.11 -10.83 -14.96
N ASP A 148 14.79 -11.06 -13.69
CA ASP A 148 14.82 -12.38 -13.07
C ASP A 148 13.80 -13.33 -13.71
N TYR A 149 12.60 -12.83 -14.03
CA TYR A 149 11.59 -13.60 -14.75
C TYR A 149 12.05 -13.96 -16.16
N ALA A 150 12.61 -13.02 -16.91
CA ALA A 150 13.14 -13.27 -18.26
C ALA A 150 14.28 -14.29 -18.24
N LEU A 151 15.20 -14.19 -17.28
CA LEU A 151 16.31 -15.12 -17.10
C LEU A 151 15.80 -16.53 -16.76
N ARG A 152 14.88 -16.67 -15.80
CA ARG A 152 14.25 -17.96 -15.46
C ARG A 152 13.55 -18.59 -16.65
N ARG A 153 12.83 -17.80 -17.44
CA ARG A 153 12.16 -18.28 -18.65
C ARG A 153 13.14 -18.82 -19.69
N GLN A 154 14.28 -18.14 -19.89
CA GLN A 154 15.34 -18.62 -20.78
C GLN A 154 15.96 -19.93 -20.29
N LEU A 155 16.27 -20.05 -19.00
CA LEU A 155 16.81 -21.28 -18.40
C LEU A 155 15.82 -22.46 -18.49
N ASN A 156 14.53 -22.21 -18.29
CA ASN A 156 13.51 -23.24 -18.46
C ASN A 156 13.37 -23.69 -19.92
N ARG A 157 13.53 -22.76 -20.88
CA ARG A 157 13.51 -23.09 -22.32
C ARG A 157 14.73 -23.92 -22.72
N SER A 158 15.93 -23.59 -22.24
CA SER A 158 17.13 -24.37 -22.55
C SER A 158 17.12 -25.76 -21.88
N ARG A 159 16.55 -25.89 -20.67
CA ARG A 159 16.34 -27.20 -20.02
C ARG A 159 15.25 -28.05 -20.68
N GLY A 160 14.16 -27.44 -21.15
CA GLY A 160 13.07 -28.14 -21.85
C GLY A 160 13.46 -28.67 -23.23
N LEU A 161 14.49 -28.10 -23.87
CA LEU A 161 15.04 -28.56 -25.15
C LEU A 161 16.14 -29.63 -25.00
N GLY A 162 16.53 -29.99 -23.77
CA GLY A 162 17.64 -30.91 -23.48
C GLY A 162 17.25 -32.33 -23.07
N LEU A 163 15.96 -32.67 -23.00
CA LEU A 163 15.46 -33.99 -22.56
C LEU A 163 14.87 -34.86 -23.69
N SER A 164 15.17 -34.53 -24.95
CA SER A 164 14.85 -35.38 -26.10
C SER A 164 16.09 -36.17 -26.52
N ARG A 165 16.40 -37.25 -25.80
CA ARG A 165 17.28 -38.33 -26.29
C ARG A 165 16.70 -39.67 -25.88
#